data_AF-A0A4Q5X1A7-F1
#
_entry.id   AF-A0A4Q5X1A7-F1
#
_cell.length_a   1.000
_cell.length_b   1.000
_cell.length_c   1.000
_cell.angle_alpha   90.00
_cell.angle_beta   90.00
_cell.angle_gamma   90.00
#
_symmetry.space_group_name_H-M   'P 1'
#
loop_
_entity.id
_entity.type
_entity.pdbx_description
1 polymer ?
#
loop_
_entity_poly.entity_id
_entity_poly.type
_entity_poly.pdbx_seq_one_letter_code
_entity_poly.pdbx_strand_id
1 'polypeptide(L)'
;MLLGARPAGARARGIAIDSCSGCHGNPEAAPPKLTVTANPADFGPGDSVRLTLQLSSASIAVGGLYVTTSNVGTLRSPPGSRLAPQGQGLAHTAPYPAVAGVVTFEVDWQAPPVPGAVRLSVAALAGNGNGASTGDAPVLREFDWTFGCESVTSSIDLDRDGYGAKALGTRLHCAGEPAPTGFADLDGDCDENDEKAHPGGTEVCNRKDDDCDGLVDEDVLPVTLWPDADGDGFYSTQTGVSKLGCGDVRGYAAAGGDCDDLDAEIHPNADETCNARDDDCDGDVDERVRPQCGTGWCNRYSSTCDVRDCRPGEPRAETCNAFDDDCDGELDNGACVASPCGGGECGGSAGSAPSAPSAAGSSGAEPLPAGGASSHEPPSSPGCSLASQHAGWAGGLAVVLASLGLLRRKR
;
A
#
# COMPACT_ATOMS: atom_id res chain seq x y z
N MET A 1 15.46 47.48 10.56
CA MET A 1 14.20 47.45 9.79
C MET A 1 13.62 46.05 10.01
N LEU A 2 12.69 45.92 10.96
CA LEU A 2 12.06 44.63 11.28
C LEU A 2 11.20 44.18 10.08
N LEU A 3 11.46 42.99 9.56
CA LEU A 3 10.53 42.29 8.68
C LEU A 3 9.30 41.89 9.52
N GLY A 4 8.30 42.77 9.57
CA GLY A 4 7.02 42.46 10.17
C GLY A 4 6.40 41.24 9.49
N ALA A 5 5.96 40.28 10.30
CA ALA A 5 5.17 39.14 9.83
C ALA A 5 4.02 39.64 8.95
N ARG A 6 3.92 39.11 7.73
CA ARG A 6 2.84 39.47 6.80
C ARG A 6 1.51 39.16 7.50
N PRO A 7 0.57 40.12 7.63
CA PRO A 7 -0.72 39.86 8.24
C PRO A 7 -1.44 38.75 7.48
N ALA A 8 -2.20 37.90 8.19
CA ALA A 8 -2.95 36.77 7.64
C ALA A 8 -4.00 37.15 6.56
N GLY A 9 -4.17 38.44 6.25
CA GLY A 9 -5.10 38.97 5.25
C GLY A 9 -4.89 38.44 3.82
N ALA A 10 -3.73 37.84 3.50
CA ALA A 10 -3.51 37.18 2.21
C ALA A 10 -4.41 35.94 1.98
N ARG A 11 -5.04 35.39 3.03
CA ARG A 11 -5.87 34.16 2.95
C ARG A 11 -7.37 34.39 3.17
N ALA A 12 -7.82 35.65 3.21
CA ALA A 12 -9.23 35.97 3.46
C ALA A 12 -10.19 35.60 2.31
N ARG A 13 -9.67 35.36 1.09
CA ARG A 13 -10.48 35.09 -0.11
C ARG A 13 -10.75 33.61 -0.39
N GLY A 14 -10.47 32.74 0.59
CA GLY A 14 -10.54 31.28 0.45
C GLY A 14 -9.47 30.72 -0.49
N ILE A 15 -9.03 29.50 -0.18
CA ILE A 15 -8.05 28.75 -0.98
C ILE A 15 -8.56 27.31 -1.04
N ALA A 16 -8.48 26.69 -2.20
CA ALA A 16 -8.64 25.25 -2.36
C ALA A 16 -7.47 24.53 -1.69
N ILE A 17 -7.73 23.93 -0.52
CA ILE A 17 -6.79 23.09 0.23
C ILE A 17 -7.56 21.89 0.78
N ASP A 18 -6.98 20.71 0.67
CA ASP A 18 -7.62 19.47 1.12
C ASP A 18 -7.59 19.32 2.65
N SER A 19 -6.75 20.10 3.33
CA SER A 19 -6.84 20.32 4.77
C SER A 19 -6.43 21.74 5.15
N CYS A 20 -7.03 22.25 6.23
CA CYS A 20 -6.59 23.49 6.87
C CYS A 20 -5.45 23.27 7.89
N SER A 21 -4.96 22.03 8.03
CA SER A 21 -3.88 21.69 8.98
C SER A 21 -2.57 22.37 8.57
N GLY A 22 -1.83 22.89 9.55
CA GLY A 22 -0.57 23.63 9.32
C GLY A 22 -0.73 25.00 8.65
N CYS A 23 -1.93 25.37 8.16
CA CYS A 23 -2.18 26.70 7.63
C CYS A 23 -2.39 27.73 8.75
N HIS A 24 -3.01 27.33 9.86
CA HIS A 24 -3.35 28.17 11.02
C HIS A 24 -3.57 27.29 12.27
N GLY A 25 -3.19 27.77 13.46
CA GLY A 25 -3.70 27.25 14.72
C GLY A 25 -2.70 26.99 15.86
N ASN A 26 -3.27 26.75 17.04
CA ASN A 26 -2.58 26.22 18.22
C ASN A 26 -2.87 24.71 18.30
N PRO A 27 -1.86 23.82 18.21
CA PRO A 27 -2.07 22.37 18.27
C PRO A 27 -2.73 21.88 19.58
N GLU A 28 -2.77 22.72 20.62
CA GLU A 28 -3.39 22.40 21.91
C GLU A 28 -4.87 22.83 22.03
N ALA A 29 -5.43 23.54 21.04
CA ALA A 29 -6.83 23.96 21.08
C ALA A 29 -7.77 22.80 20.73
N ALA A 30 -8.88 22.66 21.47
CA ALA A 30 -9.91 21.67 21.14
C ALA A 30 -10.41 21.86 19.69
N PRO A 31 -10.53 20.78 18.90
CA PRO A 31 -10.95 20.88 17.51
C PRO A 31 -12.37 21.47 17.44
N PRO A 32 -12.64 22.36 16.48
CA PRO A 32 -13.96 22.97 16.35
C PRO A 32 -14.98 21.90 15.94
N LYS A 33 -16.22 22.09 16.37
CA LYS A 33 -17.33 21.21 16.00
C LYS A 33 -17.88 21.67 14.64
N LEU A 34 -17.89 20.74 13.69
CA LEU A 34 -18.45 20.91 12.36
C LEU A 34 -19.60 19.91 12.15
N THR A 35 -20.76 20.40 11.76
CA THR A 35 -21.94 19.58 11.42
C THR A 35 -22.51 19.99 10.08
N VAL A 36 -23.11 19.05 9.36
CA VAL A 36 -23.79 19.28 8.09
C VAL A 36 -25.18 18.67 8.15
N THR A 37 -26.19 19.43 7.74
CA THR A 37 -27.56 18.95 7.60
C THR A 37 -28.08 19.20 6.18
N ALA A 38 -28.85 18.26 5.66
CA ALA A 38 -29.47 18.33 4.34
C ALA A 38 -30.95 18.75 4.45
N ASN A 39 -31.41 19.57 3.51
CA ASN A 39 -32.82 19.92 3.33
C ASN A 39 -33.21 19.86 1.83
N PRO A 40 -34.11 18.96 1.42
CA PRO A 40 -34.76 17.93 2.25
C PRO A 40 -33.73 16.95 2.84
N ALA A 41 -34.07 16.32 3.97
CA ALA A 41 -33.19 15.34 4.62
C ALA A 41 -33.12 14.02 3.82
N ASP A 42 -34.24 13.66 3.20
CA ASP A 42 -34.36 12.55 2.26
C ASP A 42 -34.40 13.12 0.85
N PHE A 43 -33.50 12.67 -0.02
CA PHE A 43 -33.40 13.15 -1.40
C PHE A 43 -33.10 12.01 -2.35
N GLY A 44 -33.65 12.11 -3.54
CA GLY A 44 -33.53 11.14 -4.62
C GLY A 44 -32.63 11.62 -5.77
N PRO A 45 -32.51 10.81 -6.82
CA PRO A 45 -31.78 11.16 -8.01
C PRO A 45 -32.36 12.41 -8.68
N GLY A 46 -31.50 13.38 -9.00
CA GLY A 46 -31.90 14.62 -9.65
C GLY A 46 -32.47 15.70 -8.72
N ASP A 47 -32.50 15.47 -7.41
CA ASP A 47 -32.95 16.49 -6.46
C ASP A 47 -31.90 17.59 -6.20
N SER A 48 -32.36 18.82 -6.00
CA SER A 48 -31.55 19.90 -5.45
C SER A 48 -31.71 19.92 -3.93
N VAL A 49 -30.59 19.86 -3.20
CA VAL A 49 -30.53 19.80 -1.74
C VAL A 49 -29.79 21.02 -1.22
N ARG A 50 -30.33 21.69 -0.21
CA ARG A 50 -29.60 22.70 0.54
C ARG A 50 -28.88 22.07 1.71
N LEU A 51 -27.55 22.14 1.69
CA LEU A 51 -26.68 21.72 2.77
C LEU A 51 -26.39 22.92 3.69
N THR A 52 -26.71 22.77 4.97
CA THR A 52 -26.37 23.75 6.02
C THR A 52 -25.18 23.24 6.82
N LEU A 53 -24.05 23.92 6.72
CA LEU A 53 -22.84 23.61 7.46
C LEU A 53 -22.70 24.56 8.63
N GLN A 54 -22.56 24.02 9.84
CA GLN A 54 -22.38 24.81 11.07
C GLN A 54 -21.02 24.51 11.69
N LEU A 55 -20.22 25.56 11.83
CA LEU A 55 -18.90 25.52 12.46
C LEU A 55 -18.95 26.29 13.78
N SER A 56 -18.48 25.68 14.86
CA SER A 56 -18.45 26.30 16.19
C SER A 56 -17.17 25.96 16.95
N SER A 57 -16.68 26.93 17.73
CA SER A 57 -15.57 26.76 18.67
C SER A 57 -15.69 27.80 19.79
N ALA A 58 -14.94 27.63 20.89
CA ALA A 58 -15.01 28.53 22.04
C ALA A 58 -14.62 29.99 21.71
N SER A 59 -13.72 30.20 20.75
CA SER A 59 -13.16 31.50 20.37
C SER A 59 -13.63 32.00 19.00
N ILE A 60 -14.59 31.33 18.36
CA ILE A 60 -14.96 31.63 16.97
C ILE A 60 -15.57 33.03 16.83
N ALA A 61 -14.96 33.82 15.96
CA ALA A 61 -15.48 35.12 15.51
C ALA A 61 -15.75 35.11 14.00
N VAL A 62 -14.95 34.35 13.25
CA VAL A 62 -15.11 34.18 11.81
C VAL A 62 -14.87 32.73 11.40
N GLY A 63 -15.35 32.34 10.23
CA GLY A 63 -15.12 31.01 9.68
C GLY A 63 -14.78 31.04 8.19
N GLY A 64 -13.88 30.15 7.81
CA GLY A 64 -13.59 29.81 6.41
C GLY A 64 -14.06 28.40 6.09
N LEU A 65 -14.42 28.18 4.83
CA LEU A 65 -14.85 26.90 4.28
C LEU A 65 -14.21 26.66 2.90
N TYR A 66 -13.81 25.42 2.67
CA TYR A 66 -13.67 24.78 1.37
C TYR A 66 -14.40 23.43 1.42
N VAL A 67 -15.26 23.18 0.43
CA VAL A 67 -16.07 21.96 0.36
C VAL A 67 -15.97 21.33 -1.01
N THR A 68 -15.75 20.03 -1.04
CA THR A 68 -15.70 19.19 -2.24
C THR A 68 -16.66 18.01 -2.10
N THR A 69 -16.90 17.32 -3.21
CA THR A 69 -17.57 16.02 -3.21
C THR A 69 -16.62 14.96 -3.74
N SER A 70 -16.94 13.68 -3.56
CA SER A 70 -16.26 12.55 -4.23
C SER A 70 -16.51 12.49 -5.75
N ASN A 71 -16.53 13.65 -6.43
CA ASN A 71 -16.92 13.83 -7.82
C ASN A 71 -18.34 13.34 -8.15
N VAL A 72 -19.25 13.41 -7.17
CA VAL A 72 -20.65 13.00 -7.32
C VAL A 72 -21.58 14.20 -7.10
N GLY A 73 -22.42 14.45 -8.11
CA GLY A 73 -23.34 15.58 -8.12
C GLY A 73 -22.63 16.90 -8.44
N THR A 74 -23.29 18.02 -8.15
CA THR A 74 -22.75 19.35 -8.47
C THR A 74 -23.00 20.32 -7.33
N LEU A 75 -21.93 20.88 -6.77
CA LEU A 75 -22.00 21.97 -5.80
C LEU A 75 -22.29 23.30 -6.50
N ARG A 76 -23.17 24.10 -5.91
CA ARG A 76 -23.57 25.43 -6.39
C ARG A 76 -23.58 26.41 -5.24
N SER A 77 -23.06 27.60 -5.50
CA SER A 77 -23.16 28.74 -4.58
C SER A 77 -24.59 29.28 -4.58
N PRO A 78 -25.28 29.32 -3.43
CA PRO A 78 -26.60 29.95 -3.35
C PRO A 78 -26.53 31.43 -3.77
N PRO A 79 -27.58 32.00 -4.39
CA PRO A 79 -27.60 33.41 -4.76
C PRO A 79 -27.31 34.32 -3.57
N GLY A 80 -26.36 35.26 -3.73
CA GLY A 80 -25.96 36.19 -2.67
C GLY A 80 -25.04 35.59 -1.59
N SER A 81 -24.66 34.32 -1.69
CA SER A 81 -23.64 33.73 -0.84
C SER A 81 -22.25 34.32 -1.14
N ARG A 82 -21.34 34.20 -0.17
CA ARG A 82 -19.92 34.51 -0.34
C ARG A 82 -19.13 33.22 -0.62
N LEU A 83 -19.64 32.37 -1.50
CA LEU A 83 -18.98 31.17 -1.98
C LEU A 83 -18.70 31.31 -3.47
N ALA A 84 -17.52 30.86 -3.90
CA ALA A 84 -17.16 30.81 -5.30
C ALA A 84 -16.53 29.45 -5.65
N PRO A 85 -16.72 28.97 -6.89
CA PRO A 85 -16.00 27.79 -7.38
C PRO A 85 -14.49 27.98 -7.30
N GLN A 86 -13.80 26.99 -6.75
CA GLN A 86 -12.35 26.84 -6.85
C GLN A 86 -12.03 25.36 -7.06
N GLY A 87 -11.40 25.03 -8.20
CA GLY A 87 -11.17 23.63 -8.57
C GLY A 87 -12.48 22.85 -8.68
N GLN A 88 -12.56 21.70 -8.00
CA GLN A 88 -13.74 20.84 -7.94
C GLN A 88 -14.72 21.21 -6.81
N GLY A 89 -14.41 22.24 -6.02
CA GLY A 89 -15.16 22.61 -4.82
C GLY A 89 -15.68 24.04 -4.80
N LEU A 90 -16.27 24.41 -3.65
CA LEU A 90 -16.65 25.78 -3.33
C LEU A 90 -15.80 26.28 -2.17
N ALA A 91 -15.19 27.45 -2.35
CA ALA A 91 -14.46 28.16 -1.30
C ALA A 91 -15.18 29.46 -0.94
N HIS A 92 -15.08 29.87 0.32
CA HIS A 92 -15.53 31.19 0.74
C HIS A 92 -14.71 32.31 0.06
N THR A 93 -15.34 33.42 -0.33
CA THR A 93 -14.66 34.59 -0.93
C THR A 93 -14.33 35.69 0.08
N ALA A 94 -14.92 35.61 1.27
CA ALA A 94 -14.57 36.40 2.45
C ALA A 94 -14.98 35.63 3.72
N PRO A 95 -14.31 35.83 4.87
CA PRO A 95 -14.63 35.10 6.10
C PRO A 95 -16.07 35.37 6.52
N TYR A 96 -16.76 34.32 6.96
CA TYR A 96 -18.14 34.44 7.45
C TYR A 96 -18.13 34.81 8.93
N PRO A 97 -18.91 35.81 9.37
CA PRO A 97 -18.95 36.18 10.79
C PRO A 97 -19.72 35.13 11.59
N ALA A 98 -19.28 34.90 12.83
CA ALA A 98 -20.02 34.08 13.78
C ALA A 98 -21.23 34.85 14.32
N VAL A 99 -22.36 34.16 14.45
CA VAL A 99 -23.56 34.65 15.12
C VAL A 99 -23.84 33.69 16.28
N ALA A 100 -23.85 34.23 17.51
CA ALA A 100 -24.00 33.43 18.73
C ALA A 100 -23.00 32.26 18.83
N GLY A 101 -21.74 32.49 18.43
CA GLY A 101 -20.68 31.48 18.51
C GLY A 101 -20.72 30.40 17.42
N VAL A 102 -21.51 30.61 16.36
CA VAL A 102 -21.61 29.68 15.23
C VAL A 102 -21.44 30.42 13.91
N VAL A 103 -20.63 29.88 13.02
CA VAL A 103 -20.56 30.30 11.62
C VAL A 103 -21.38 29.33 10.80
N THR A 104 -22.32 29.84 10.01
CA THR A 104 -23.20 29.03 9.15
C THR A 104 -22.87 29.28 7.68
N PHE A 105 -22.69 28.20 6.92
CA PHE A 105 -22.55 28.21 5.47
C PHE A 105 -23.73 27.47 4.85
N GLU A 106 -24.27 28.01 3.75
CA GLU A 106 -25.27 27.33 2.93
C GLU A 106 -24.64 27.00 1.58
N VAL A 107 -24.81 25.75 1.16
CA VAL A 107 -24.33 25.24 -0.12
C VAL A 107 -25.47 24.49 -0.76
N ASP A 108 -25.77 24.76 -2.04
CA ASP A 108 -26.72 23.95 -2.78
C ASP A 108 -25.94 22.80 -3.45
N TRP A 109 -26.42 21.57 -3.33
CA TRP A 109 -25.88 20.40 -4.01
C TRP A 109 -26.96 19.75 -4.86
N GLN A 110 -26.62 19.44 -6.11
CA GLN A 110 -27.52 18.79 -7.06
C GLN A 110 -27.12 17.32 -7.21
N ALA A 111 -28.03 16.40 -6.87
CA ALA A 111 -27.83 14.97 -7.06
C ALA A 111 -27.78 14.62 -8.56
N PRO A 112 -26.94 13.66 -8.97
CA PRO A 112 -27.03 13.02 -10.29
C PRO A 112 -28.40 12.41 -10.57
N PRO A 113 -28.77 12.19 -11.85
CA PRO A 113 -30.08 11.62 -12.22
C PRO A 113 -30.20 10.11 -11.98
N VAL A 114 -29.15 9.45 -11.49
CA VAL A 114 -29.12 8.01 -11.16
C VAL A 114 -28.88 7.84 -9.66
N PRO A 115 -29.41 6.79 -9.01
CA PRO A 115 -29.10 6.49 -7.62
C PRO A 115 -27.60 6.37 -7.36
N GLY A 116 -27.17 6.71 -6.15
CA GLY A 116 -25.76 6.65 -5.80
C GLY A 116 -25.48 7.08 -4.37
N ALA A 117 -24.19 7.23 -4.07
CA ALA A 117 -23.71 7.78 -2.83
C ALA A 117 -22.74 8.95 -3.08
N VAL A 118 -22.77 9.94 -2.21
CA VAL A 118 -21.89 11.11 -2.24
C VAL A 118 -21.17 11.21 -0.91
N ARG A 119 -19.86 11.43 -0.99
CA ARG A 119 -19.05 11.87 0.15
C ARG A 119 -18.78 13.36 0.00
N LEU A 120 -19.10 14.12 1.05
CA LEU A 120 -18.81 15.53 1.17
C LEU A 120 -17.59 15.71 2.07
N SER A 121 -16.48 16.21 1.51
CA SER A 121 -15.26 16.50 2.28
C SER A 121 -15.23 18.00 2.56
N VAL A 122 -15.14 18.35 3.84
CA VAL A 122 -15.31 19.72 4.34
C VAL A 122 -14.07 20.13 5.12
N ALA A 123 -13.26 20.99 4.52
CA ALA A 123 -12.15 21.66 5.18
C ALA A 123 -12.63 23.03 5.69
N ALA A 124 -12.66 23.22 7.00
CA ALA A 124 -13.11 24.46 7.62
C ALA A 124 -12.07 24.99 8.61
N LEU A 125 -12.13 26.30 8.86
CA LEU A 125 -11.26 27.00 9.80
C LEU A 125 -12.10 27.90 10.69
N ALA A 126 -12.08 27.66 12.00
CA ALA A 126 -12.68 28.53 13.00
C ALA A 126 -11.64 29.56 13.43
N GLY A 127 -11.84 30.82 13.06
CA GLY A 127 -10.91 31.91 13.37
C GLY A 127 -11.41 32.81 14.49
N ASN A 128 -10.50 33.33 15.31
CA ASN A 128 -10.83 34.25 16.42
C ASN A 128 -10.92 35.73 15.99
N GLY A 129 -10.64 36.01 14.72
CA GLY A 129 -10.83 37.34 14.11
C GLY A 129 -9.77 38.39 14.48
N ASN A 130 -8.67 38.02 15.15
CA ASN A 130 -7.61 38.95 15.53
C ASN A 130 -6.58 39.21 14.41
N GLY A 131 -6.68 38.50 13.28
CA GLY A 131 -5.77 38.63 12.13
C GLY A 131 -4.39 37.97 12.32
N ALA A 132 -4.17 37.28 13.44
CA ALA A 132 -3.04 36.40 13.70
C ALA A 132 -3.44 34.94 13.45
N SER A 133 -2.45 34.04 13.34
CA SER A 133 -2.68 32.60 13.18
C SER A 133 -2.91 31.86 14.51
N THR A 134 -2.68 32.53 15.64
CA THR A 134 -2.81 31.95 16.98
C THR A 134 -4.27 31.95 17.44
N GLY A 135 -4.72 30.80 17.95
CA GLY A 135 -6.09 30.64 18.46
C GLY A 135 -7.16 30.43 17.39
N ASP A 136 -6.75 30.29 16.12
CA ASP A 136 -7.56 29.68 15.07
C ASP A 136 -7.51 28.15 15.21
N ALA A 137 -8.52 27.45 14.71
CA ALA A 137 -8.60 26.00 14.80
C ALA A 137 -9.12 25.40 13.48
N PRO A 138 -8.33 24.56 12.78
CA PRO A 138 -8.77 23.88 11.57
C PRO A 138 -9.60 22.64 11.90
N VAL A 139 -10.46 22.22 10.98
CA VAL A 139 -11.14 20.92 11.02
C VAL A 139 -11.35 20.39 9.61
N LEU A 140 -11.14 19.09 9.45
CA LEU A 140 -11.51 18.34 8.27
C LEU A 140 -12.52 17.27 8.70
N ARG A 141 -13.66 17.19 8.02
CA ARG A 141 -14.65 16.13 8.24
C ARG A 141 -15.25 15.69 6.92
N GLU A 142 -15.56 14.41 6.86
CA GLU A 142 -16.28 13.79 5.75
C GLU A 142 -17.69 13.42 6.19
N PHE A 143 -18.64 13.52 5.27
CA PHE A 143 -20.04 13.20 5.50
C PHE A 143 -20.55 12.41 4.29
N ASP A 144 -21.13 11.24 4.55
CA ASP A 144 -21.63 10.35 3.50
C ASP A 144 -23.16 10.34 3.47
N TRP A 145 -23.72 10.37 2.26
CA TRP A 145 -25.13 10.14 2.01
C TRP A 145 -25.32 9.24 0.80
N THR A 146 -26.39 8.46 0.84
CA THR A 146 -26.97 7.75 -0.30
C THR A 146 -28.21 8.50 -0.77
N PHE A 147 -28.57 8.31 -2.04
CA PHE A 147 -29.76 8.89 -2.64
C PHE A 147 -30.35 7.93 -3.67
N GLY A 148 -31.66 7.70 -3.57
CA GLY A 148 -32.37 6.79 -4.48
C GLY A 148 -32.08 5.30 -4.30
N CYS A 149 -31.43 4.88 -3.22
CA CYS A 149 -31.08 3.50 -2.93
C CYS A 149 -31.10 3.19 -1.43
N GLU A 150 -31.19 1.90 -1.07
CA GLU A 150 -30.96 1.45 0.31
C GLU A 150 -29.49 1.65 0.68
N SER A 151 -29.24 1.99 1.95
CA SER A 151 -27.92 2.40 2.42
C SER A 151 -27.19 1.23 3.08
N VAL A 152 -25.98 0.94 2.62
CA VAL A 152 -25.08 -0.05 3.22
C VAL A 152 -23.82 0.65 3.70
N THR A 153 -23.33 0.24 4.86
CA THR A 153 -22.05 0.71 5.42
C THR A 153 -20.99 -0.34 5.14
N SER A 154 -19.90 0.08 4.50
CA SER A 154 -18.69 -0.72 4.30
C SER A 154 -17.58 -0.23 5.22
N SER A 155 -16.70 -1.13 5.65
CA SER A 155 -15.52 -0.86 6.50
C SER A 155 -14.25 -0.79 5.66
N ILE A 156 -13.20 -0.10 6.13
CA ILE A 156 -11.91 -0.05 5.43
C ILE A 156 -11.33 -1.46 5.36
N ASP A 157 -10.84 -1.84 4.17
CA ASP A 157 -10.27 -3.14 3.84
C ASP A 157 -8.93 -2.90 3.10
N LEU A 158 -7.82 -3.16 3.80
CA LEU A 158 -6.47 -2.76 3.39
C LEU A 158 -5.70 -3.89 2.70
N ASP A 159 -5.88 -5.13 3.15
CA ASP A 159 -5.28 -6.34 2.55
C ASP A 159 -6.16 -7.01 1.48
N ARG A 160 -7.45 -6.66 1.41
CA ARG A 160 -8.41 -7.03 0.37
C ARG A 160 -8.90 -8.47 0.42
N ASP A 161 -9.09 -9.00 1.63
CA ASP A 161 -9.71 -10.31 1.82
C ASP A 161 -11.26 -10.27 1.78
N GLY A 162 -11.85 -9.07 1.79
CA GLY A 162 -13.29 -8.84 1.74
C GLY A 162 -13.97 -8.70 3.10
N TYR A 163 -13.19 -8.68 4.18
CA TYR A 163 -13.54 -8.16 5.50
C TYR A 163 -12.84 -6.82 5.71
N GLY A 164 -13.35 -6.04 6.63
CA GLY A 164 -12.72 -4.77 6.98
C GLY A 164 -12.94 -4.43 8.42
N ALA A 165 -12.35 -3.33 8.85
CA ALA A 165 -12.39 -2.90 10.24
C ALA A 165 -13.10 -1.55 10.40
N LYS A 166 -14.29 -1.60 10.99
CA LYS A 166 -15.10 -0.41 11.31
C LYS A 166 -14.36 0.59 12.21
N ALA A 167 -13.43 0.10 13.03
CA ALA A 167 -12.61 0.90 13.94
C ALA A 167 -11.71 1.88 13.18
N LEU A 168 -11.25 1.50 11.98
CA LEU A 168 -10.40 2.35 11.13
C LEU A 168 -11.21 3.37 10.33
N GLY A 169 -12.43 3.02 9.95
CA GLY A 169 -13.34 3.94 9.28
C GLY A 169 -14.40 3.23 8.47
N THR A 170 -15.41 3.99 8.05
CA THR A 170 -16.51 3.47 7.26
C THR A 170 -16.85 4.35 6.06
N ARG A 171 -17.59 3.78 5.13
CA ARG A 171 -18.17 4.50 3.99
C ARG A 171 -19.58 4.03 3.71
N LEU A 172 -20.45 4.96 3.35
CA LEU A 172 -21.80 4.62 2.88
C LEU A 172 -21.82 4.44 1.37
N HIS A 173 -22.52 3.41 0.90
CA HIS A 173 -22.78 3.17 -0.52
C HIS A 173 -24.18 2.55 -0.73
N CYS A 174 -24.58 2.37 -2.00
CA CYS A 174 -25.89 1.81 -2.34
C CYS A 174 -25.88 0.28 -2.24
N ALA A 175 -26.92 -0.29 -1.62
CA ALA A 175 -27.12 -1.74 -1.60
C ALA A 175 -27.17 -2.32 -3.02
N GLY A 176 -26.47 -3.45 -3.22
CA GLY A 176 -26.42 -4.16 -4.50
C GLY A 176 -25.36 -3.64 -5.49
N GLU A 177 -24.70 -2.52 -5.17
CA GLU A 177 -23.47 -2.10 -5.84
C GLU A 177 -22.25 -2.63 -5.08
N PRO A 178 -21.11 -2.88 -5.74
CA PRO A 178 -19.88 -3.24 -5.06
C PRO A 178 -19.46 -2.17 -4.05
N ALA A 179 -18.88 -2.60 -2.93
CA ALA A 179 -18.24 -1.70 -1.99
C ALA A 179 -17.20 -0.79 -2.70
N PRO A 180 -17.04 0.47 -2.26
CA PRO A 180 -16.01 1.35 -2.78
C PRO A 180 -14.62 0.71 -2.69
N THR A 181 -13.73 1.00 -3.64
CA THR A 181 -12.35 0.45 -3.63
C THR A 181 -11.65 0.72 -2.29
N GLY A 182 -11.08 -0.33 -1.69
CA GLY A 182 -10.44 -0.29 -0.37
C GLY A 182 -11.42 -0.39 0.80
N PHE A 183 -12.64 -0.86 0.54
CA PHE A 183 -13.65 -1.13 1.56
C PHE A 183 -14.32 -2.48 1.31
N ALA A 184 -14.74 -3.12 2.40
CA ALA A 184 -15.48 -4.38 2.44
C ALA A 184 -16.87 -4.20 3.07
N ASP A 185 -17.84 -5.01 2.62
CA ASP A 185 -19.18 -5.04 3.22
C ASP A 185 -19.23 -5.85 4.51
N LEU A 186 -18.30 -6.80 4.66
CA LEU A 186 -18.12 -7.57 5.88
C LEU A 186 -17.20 -6.82 6.83
N ASP A 187 -17.45 -6.98 8.12
CA ASP A 187 -16.72 -6.33 9.21
C ASP A 187 -16.13 -7.39 10.13
N GLY A 188 -15.18 -7.00 10.99
CA GLY A 188 -14.62 -7.87 12.02
C GLY A 188 -13.25 -8.43 11.70
N ASP A 189 -12.59 -7.90 10.68
CA ASP A 189 -11.16 -8.08 10.43
C ASP A 189 -10.36 -7.60 11.66
N CYS A 190 -9.42 -8.43 12.10
CA CYS A 190 -8.59 -8.22 13.29
C CYS A 190 -7.12 -7.89 12.97
N ASP A 191 -6.66 -8.05 11.73
CA ASP A 191 -5.35 -7.62 11.24
C ASP A 191 -5.46 -7.19 9.78
N GLU A 192 -5.70 -5.90 9.55
CA GLU A 192 -5.99 -5.33 8.23
C GLU A 192 -4.76 -5.29 7.29
N ASN A 193 -3.67 -5.98 7.64
CA ASN A 193 -2.49 -6.13 6.80
C ASN A 193 -2.22 -7.60 6.43
N ASP A 194 -3.10 -8.52 6.82
CA ASP A 194 -2.94 -9.96 6.62
C ASP A 194 -4.24 -10.57 6.08
N GLU A 195 -4.27 -10.84 4.77
CA GLU A 195 -5.43 -11.38 4.05
C GLU A 195 -5.94 -12.74 4.56
N LYS A 196 -5.26 -13.33 5.56
CA LYS A 196 -5.64 -14.59 6.20
C LYS A 196 -6.32 -14.39 7.55
N ALA A 197 -6.22 -13.20 8.12
CA ALA A 197 -6.66 -12.86 9.46
C ALA A 197 -8.04 -12.20 9.42
N HIS A 198 -9.07 -13.01 9.27
CA HIS A 198 -10.45 -12.53 9.12
C HIS A 198 -11.47 -13.50 9.71
N PRO A 199 -12.71 -13.07 9.99
CA PRO A 199 -13.76 -13.95 10.48
C PRO A 199 -13.87 -15.27 9.68
N GLY A 200 -13.59 -16.39 10.34
CA GLY A 200 -13.61 -17.73 9.73
C GLY A 200 -12.41 -18.04 8.82
N GLY A 201 -11.30 -17.32 8.98
CA GLY A 201 -9.98 -17.67 8.48
C GLY A 201 -9.54 -19.06 8.91
N THR A 202 -8.46 -19.57 8.32
CA THR A 202 -7.91 -20.87 8.71
C THR A 202 -6.75 -20.64 9.64
N GLU A 203 -6.95 -21.00 10.90
CA GLU A 203 -5.91 -21.03 11.92
C GLU A 203 -4.66 -21.77 11.40
N VAL A 204 -3.54 -21.07 11.39
CA VAL A 204 -2.23 -21.64 11.18
C VAL A 204 -1.37 -21.35 12.39
N CYS A 205 -0.43 -22.24 12.63
CA CYS A 205 0.40 -22.14 13.80
C CYS A 205 1.44 -20.99 13.70
N ASN A 206 1.03 -19.77 14.02
CA ASN A 206 1.79 -18.54 13.79
C ASN A 206 1.68 -17.54 14.97
N ARG A 207 0.98 -17.89 16.06
CA ARG A 207 0.70 -17.01 17.21
C ARG A 207 -0.15 -15.79 16.90
N LYS A 208 -0.94 -15.85 15.83
CA LYS A 208 -1.99 -14.89 15.50
C LYS A 208 -3.36 -15.55 15.67
N ASP A 209 -4.37 -14.69 15.75
CA ASP A 209 -5.77 -15.04 15.66
C ASP A 209 -6.12 -14.88 14.17
N ASP A 210 -6.02 -15.94 13.38
CA ASP A 210 -6.24 -15.89 11.94
C ASP A 210 -7.74 -15.94 11.61
N ASP A 211 -8.58 -16.46 12.50
CA ASP A 211 -10.03 -16.55 12.27
C ASP A 211 -10.86 -15.45 12.96
N CYS A 212 -10.18 -14.56 13.70
CA CYS A 212 -10.71 -13.43 14.44
C CYS A 212 -11.80 -13.78 15.46
N ASP A 213 -11.74 -14.97 16.08
CA ASP A 213 -12.68 -15.39 17.12
C ASP A 213 -12.25 -14.96 18.55
N GLY A 214 -11.04 -14.44 18.70
CA GLY A 214 -10.44 -13.98 19.95
C GLY A 214 -9.60 -15.04 20.68
N LEU A 215 -9.42 -16.23 20.10
CA LEU A 215 -8.46 -17.24 20.48
C LEU A 215 -7.25 -17.17 19.55
N VAL A 216 -6.17 -17.87 19.89
CA VAL A 216 -4.92 -17.83 19.12
C VAL A 216 -4.46 -19.26 18.95
N ASP A 217 -4.21 -19.64 17.69
CA ASP A 217 -3.77 -20.98 17.28
C ASP A 217 -4.68 -22.11 17.80
N GLU A 218 -5.99 -21.91 17.90
CA GLU A 218 -6.95 -22.97 18.20
C GLU A 218 -7.25 -23.83 16.99
N ASP A 219 -7.70 -25.08 17.23
CA ASP A 219 -8.04 -26.03 16.17
C ASP A 219 -6.94 -26.30 15.10
N VAL A 220 -5.71 -25.82 15.31
CA VAL A 220 -4.54 -26.11 14.47
C VAL A 220 -4.07 -27.55 14.66
N LEU A 221 -3.52 -28.13 13.60
CA LEU A 221 -2.76 -29.37 13.71
C LEU A 221 -1.43 -29.06 14.42
N PRO A 222 -1.20 -29.57 15.63
CA PRO A 222 -0.01 -29.21 16.36
C PRO A 222 1.22 -29.87 15.71
N VAL A 223 2.31 -29.12 15.65
CA VAL A 223 3.57 -29.59 15.08
C VAL A 223 4.43 -30.24 16.15
N THR A 224 5.36 -31.09 15.72
CA THR A 224 6.38 -31.64 16.63
C THR A 224 7.43 -30.58 16.89
N LEU A 225 7.62 -30.24 18.16
CA LEU A 225 8.59 -29.27 18.62
C LEU A 225 9.80 -29.98 19.24
N TRP A 226 10.98 -29.41 19.05
CA TRP A 226 12.25 -29.89 19.59
C TRP A 226 12.83 -28.87 20.56
N PRO A 227 13.67 -29.28 21.54
CA PRO A 227 14.34 -28.34 22.43
C PRO A 227 15.09 -27.26 21.65
N ASP A 228 14.96 -26.03 22.14
CA ASP A 228 15.60 -24.81 21.65
C ASP A 228 16.23 -24.16 22.89
N ALA A 229 17.56 -24.13 22.93
CA ALA A 229 18.31 -23.88 24.15
C ALA A 229 18.60 -22.38 24.39
N ASP A 230 18.66 -21.55 23.35
CA ASP A 230 18.84 -20.11 23.46
C ASP A 230 17.53 -19.30 23.28
N GLY A 231 16.49 -19.91 22.72
CA GLY A 231 15.14 -19.37 22.62
C GLY A 231 14.89 -18.49 21.39
N ASP A 232 15.65 -18.67 20.31
CA ASP A 232 15.48 -17.91 19.07
C ASP A 232 14.33 -18.42 18.16
N GLY A 233 13.74 -19.58 18.48
CA GLY A 233 12.66 -20.19 17.72
C GLY A 233 13.10 -21.24 16.69
N PHE A 234 14.38 -21.60 16.67
CA PHE A 234 14.97 -22.67 15.87
C PHE A 234 15.57 -23.75 16.78
N TYR A 235 15.59 -25.00 16.30
CA TYR A 235 16.34 -26.07 16.95
C TYR A 235 17.54 -26.46 16.10
N SER A 236 18.67 -26.72 16.73
CA SER A 236 19.83 -27.24 16.00
C SER A 236 19.65 -28.70 15.57
N THR A 237 19.14 -29.56 16.46
CA THR A 237 18.96 -30.99 16.15
C THR A 237 17.66 -31.57 16.68
N GLN A 238 17.16 -32.62 16.02
CA GLN A 238 16.01 -33.41 16.48
C GLN A 238 16.40 -34.40 17.60
N THR A 239 16.94 -33.87 18.70
CA THR A 239 17.37 -34.65 19.87
C THR A 239 16.64 -34.21 21.14
N GLY A 240 16.48 -35.12 22.12
CA GLY A 240 15.76 -34.85 23.36
C GLY A 240 14.30 -35.34 23.38
N VAL A 241 13.52 -34.85 24.35
CA VAL A 241 12.10 -35.18 24.48
C VAL A 241 11.31 -34.18 23.66
N SER A 242 10.78 -34.59 22.51
CA SER A 242 9.92 -33.73 21.69
C SER A 242 8.59 -33.45 22.38
N LYS A 243 7.96 -32.34 22.01
CA LYS A 243 6.59 -31.98 22.40
C LYS A 243 5.72 -31.79 21.17
N LEU A 244 4.41 -31.79 21.38
CA LEU A 244 3.44 -31.44 20.36
C LEU A 244 2.80 -30.11 20.79
N GLY A 245 2.78 -29.12 19.92
CA GLY A 245 2.27 -27.78 20.24
C GLY A 245 2.35 -26.85 19.05
N CYS A 246 2.27 -25.55 19.31
CA CYS A 246 2.23 -24.55 18.27
C CYS A 246 3.39 -23.53 18.34
N GLY A 247 4.59 -24.02 18.66
CA GLY A 247 5.78 -23.17 18.83
C GLY A 247 5.70 -22.21 20.03
N ASP A 248 4.59 -22.14 20.75
CA ASP A 248 4.37 -21.36 21.98
C ASP A 248 5.02 -22.01 23.23
N VAL A 249 5.43 -23.26 23.10
CA VAL A 249 6.02 -24.02 24.21
C VAL A 249 7.42 -23.51 24.51
N ARG A 250 7.56 -22.71 25.56
CA ARG A 250 8.84 -22.15 26.01
C ARG A 250 9.98 -23.19 26.03
N GLY A 251 11.10 -22.84 25.37
CA GLY A 251 12.31 -23.67 25.24
C GLY A 251 12.18 -24.77 24.18
N TYR A 252 11.25 -24.60 23.23
CA TYR A 252 11.04 -25.52 22.12
C TYR A 252 10.75 -24.75 20.83
N ALA A 253 11.27 -25.24 19.72
CA ALA A 253 11.12 -24.70 18.38
C ALA A 253 10.47 -25.68 17.40
N ALA A 254 9.80 -25.14 16.39
CA ALA A 254 9.20 -25.90 15.28
C ALA A 254 10.09 -25.94 14.04
N ALA A 255 10.87 -24.87 13.81
CA ALA A 255 11.81 -24.75 12.71
C ALA A 255 13.19 -25.29 13.14
N GLY A 256 13.89 -25.96 12.24
CA GLY A 256 15.25 -26.43 12.48
C GLY A 256 16.25 -25.66 11.64
N GLY A 257 17.53 -25.90 11.87
CA GLY A 257 18.62 -25.33 11.06
C GLY A 257 19.50 -24.34 11.80
N ASP A 258 19.26 -24.14 13.10
CA ASP A 258 20.15 -23.35 13.93
C ASP A 258 21.53 -24.05 14.05
N CYS A 259 22.56 -23.27 13.74
CA CYS A 259 23.94 -23.69 13.68
C CYS A 259 24.73 -23.41 14.97
N ASP A 260 24.19 -22.60 15.90
CA ASP A 260 24.72 -22.33 17.24
C ASP A 260 23.59 -22.14 18.29
N ASP A 261 23.02 -23.26 18.76
CA ASP A 261 21.93 -23.42 19.78
C ASP A 261 22.26 -22.84 21.19
N LEU A 262 23.25 -21.97 21.30
CA LEU A 262 23.64 -21.26 22.52
C LEU A 262 23.66 -19.74 22.32
N ASP A 263 23.42 -19.25 21.10
CA ASP A 263 23.53 -17.86 20.69
C ASP A 263 22.33 -17.45 19.82
N ALA A 264 21.31 -16.89 20.46
CA ALA A 264 20.05 -16.51 19.82
C ALA A 264 20.16 -15.41 18.74
N GLU A 265 21.36 -14.90 18.46
CA GLU A 265 21.64 -14.02 17.31
C GLU A 265 22.09 -14.81 16.05
N ILE A 266 22.26 -16.13 16.13
CA ILE A 266 22.75 -17.01 15.05
C ILE A 266 21.69 -18.05 14.71
N HIS A 267 20.95 -17.84 13.61
CA HIS A 267 19.85 -18.71 13.20
C HIS A 267 19.44 -18.47 11.74
N PRO A 268 18.67 -19.36 11.08
CA PRO A 268 18.24 -19.27 9.67
C PRO A 268 17.59 -17.98 9.15
N ASN A 269 17.25 -17.05 10.05
CA ASN A 269 16.57 -15.79 9.75
C ASN A 269 17.34 -14.57 10.30
N ALA A 270 18.56 -14.77 10.82
CA ALA A 270 19.36 -13.68 11.32
C ALA A 270 19.84 -12.80 10.15
N ASP A 271 20.09 -11.52 10.42
CA ASP A 271 20.77 -10.67 9.46
C ASP A 271 22.28 -10.90 9.60
N GLU A 272 22.95 -11.21 8.49
CA GLU A 272 24.41 -11.29 8.46
C GLU A 272 25.07 -10.02 9.01
N THR A 273 26.05 -10.20 9.88
CA THR A 273 26.93 -9.13 10.32
C THR A 273 28.35 -9.49 9.94
N CYS A 274 29.12 -8.52 9.45
CA CYS A 274 30.51 -8.78 9.09
C CYS A 274 31.39 -9.03 10.33
N ASN A 275 31.36 -10.25 10.85
CA ASN A 275 31.91 -10.71 12.12
C ASN A 275 32.70 -12.03 11.98
N ALA A 276 32.83 -12.56 10.75
CA ALA A 276 33.45 -13.84 10.40
C ALA A 276 32.71 -15.08 10.93
N ARG A 277 31.39 -14.98 11.08
CA ARG A 277 30.46 -16.07 11.39
C ARG A 277 29.40 -16.16 10.28
N ASP A 278 28.76 -17.31 10.26
CA ASP A 278 27.56 -17.60 9.49
C ASP A 278 26.42 -17.32 10.47
N ASP A 279 25.92 -16.09 10.49
CA ASP A 279 24.88 -15.67 11.43
C ASP A 279 23.52 -16.20 10.95
N ASP A 280 23.29 -16.28 9.64
CA ASP A 280 22.04 -16.75 9.06
C ASP A 280 21.97 -18.27 8.78
N CYS A 281 23.00 -19.02 9.17
CA CYS A 281 23.12 -20.47 9.05
C CYS A 281 22.88 -21.02 7.63
N ASP A 282 23.13 -20.23 6.57
CA ASP A 282 22.96 -20.66 5.18
C ASP A 282 24.18 -21.43 4.63
N GLY A 283 25.30 -21.40 5.37
CA GLY A 283 26.55 -22.09 5.06
C GLY A 283 27.60 -21.22 4.36
N ASP A 284 27.25 -19.99 3.97
CA ASP A 284 28.19 -18.94 3.61
C ASP A 284 28.52 -18.08 4.86
N VAL A 285 29.50 -17.18 4.77
CA VAL A 285 29.99 -16.42 5.93
C VAL A 285 30.13 -14.96 5.52
N ASP A 286 29.47 -14.04 6.21
CA ASP A 286 29.43 -12.60 5.94
C ASP A 286 29.02 -12.26 4.49
N GLU A 287 28.19 -13.07 3.85
CA GLU A 287 27.78 -12.80 2.48
C GLU A 287 26.89 -11.54 2.42
N ARG A 288 27.00 -10.81 1.30
CA ARG A 288 26.32 -9.52 1.05
C ARG A 288 26.67 -8.37 2.01
N VAL A 289 27.31 -8.60 3.15
CA VAL A 289 27.70 -7.57 4.14
C VAL A 289 29.18 -7.21 4.11
N ARG A 290 30.01 -8.02 3.43
CA ARG A 290 31.42 -7.68 3.19
C ARG A 290 31.57 -6.35 2.44
N PRO A 291 32.60 -5.54 2.77
CA PRO A 291 32.88 -4.30 2.06
C PRO A 291 33.01 -4.49 0.55
N GLN A 292 32.39 -3.61 -0.23
CA GLN A 292 32.56 -3.56 -1.69
C GLN A 292 33.62 -2.53 -2.10
N CYS A 293 34.28 -2.78 -3.23
CA CYS A 293 35.20 -1.83 -3.85
C CYS A 293 35.21 -1.97 -5.38
N GLY A 294 35.63 -0.90 -6.05
CA GLY A 294 35.56 -0.78 -7.50
C GLY A 294 34.29 -0.07 -7.97
N THR A 295 34.34 0.43 -9.20
CA THR A 295 33.21 1.09 -9.87
C THR A 295 32.75 0.22 -11.04
N GLY A 296 31.49 0.37 -11.46
CA GLY A 296 30.99 -0.33 -12.63
C GLY A 296 31.14 -1.85 -12.55
N TRP A 297 31.62 -2.47 -13.63
CA TRP A 297 31.92 -3.90 -13.72
C TRP A 297 33.06 -4.37 -12.83
N CYS A 298 33.85 -3.46 -12.29
CA CYS A 298 34.92 -3.79 -11.35
C CYS A 298 34.44 -3.90 -9.91
N ASN A 299 33.17 -3.66 -9.59
CA ASN A 299 32.67 -3.84 -8.23
C ASN A 299 32.85 -5.31 -7.78
N ARG A 300 33.57 -5.52 -6.67
CA ARG A 300 33.77 -6.81 -6.02
C ARG A 300 33.49 -6.69 -4.54
N TYR A 301 32.95 -7.75 -3.96
CA TYR A 301 32.99 -7.95 -2.50
C TYR A 301 34.41 -8.27 -2.06
N SER A 302 34.80 -7.73 -0.91
CA SER A 302 36.02 -8.13 -0.22
C SER A 302 35.97 -9.61 0.14
N SER A 303 37.13 -10.25 0.26
CA SER A 303 37.24 -11.61 0.78
C SER A 303 37.15 -11.68 2.31
N THR A 304 37.19 -10.54 2.99
CA THR A 304 37.13 -10.39 4.45
C THR A 304 36.30 -9.17 4.81
N CYS A 305 36.02 -8.99 6.09
CA CYS A 305 35.38 -7.77 6.61
C CYS A 305 36.26 -6.52 6.62
N ASP A 306 37.51 -6.63 6.18
CA ASP A 306 38.41 -5.49 6.05
C ASP A 306 38.37 -4.92 4.64
N VAL A 307 37.99 -3.64 4.51
CA VAL A 307 37.99 -2.94 3.22
C VAL A 307 39.37 -2.93 2.55
N ARG A 308 40.45 -3.04 3.33
CA ARG A 308 41.84 -3.10 2.83
C ARG A 308 42.14 -4.39 2.06
N ASP A 309 41.36 -5.44 2.26
CA ASP A 309 41.50 -6.70 1.53
C ASP A 309 40.68 -6.72 0.24
N CYS A 310 39.80 -5.73 0.06
CA CYS A 310 39.03 -5.62 -1.16
C CYS A 310 39.94 -5.32 -2.36
N ARG A 311 39.76 -6.07 -3.44
CA ARG A 311 40.47 -5.91 -4.70
C ARG A 311 39.43 -5.69 -5.80
N PRO A 312 39.31 -4.46 -6.35
CA PRO A 312 38.45 -4.21 -7.49
C PRO A 312 38.78 -5.16 -8.65
N GLY A 313 37.79 -5.42 -9.50
CA GLY A 313 38.02 -6.07 -10.77
C GLY A 313 39.03 -5.31 -11.62
N GLU A 314 39.73 -6.04 -12.50
CA GLU A 314 40.62 -5.40 -13.48
C GLU A 314 39.77 -4.66 -14.54
N PRO A 315 40.11 -3.40 -14.86
CA PRO A 315 39.39 -2.62 -15.88
C PRO A 315 39.56 -3.26 -17.26
N ARG A 316 38.51 -3.18 -18.07
CA ARG A 316 38.47 -3.67 -19.43
C ARG A 316 38.28 -2.51 -20.39
N ALA A 317 38.44 -2.74 -21.69
CA ALA A 317 38.07 -1.72 -22.66
C ALA A 317 36.53 -1.65 -22.75
N GLU A 318 36.02 -0.42 -22.78
CA GLU A 318 34.61 -0.10 -22.97
C GLU A 318 33.98 -0.86 -24.14
N THR A 319 32.82 -1.47 -23.86
CA THR A 319 31.92 -2.06 -24.84
C THR A 319 30.59 -1.36 -24.74
N CYS A 320 29.95 -0.99 -25.85
CA CYS A 320 28.65 -0.31 -25.81
C CYS A 320 27.53 -1.25 -25.33
N ASN A 321 27.42 -1.41 -24.02
CA ASN A 321 26.53 -2.34 -23.34
C ASN A 321 25.80 -1.69 -22.15
N ALA A 322 25.92 -0.36 -22.00
CA ALA A 322 25.35 0.43 -20.91
C ALA A 322 25.94 0.11 -19.53
N PHE A 323 27.20 -0.31 -19.51
CA PHE A 323 27.93 -0.52 -18.29
C PHE A 323 29.34 0.10 -18.34
N ASP A 324 29.88 0.41 -17.17
CA ASP A 324 31.23 0.94 -16.95
C ASP A 324 32.22 -0.23 -16.90
N ASP A 325 32.79 -0.59 -18.06
CA ASP A 325 33.70 -1.73 -18.26
C ASP A 325 35.15 -1.39 -17.87
N ASP A 326 35.54 -0.12 -18.00
CA ASP A 326 36.87 0.42 -17.69
C ASP A 326 37.00 1.02 -16.28
N CYS A 327 35.87 1.09 -15.57
CA CYS A 327 35.76 1.34 -14.14
C CYS A 327 36.18 2.75 -13.72
N ASP A 328 36.05 3.71 -14.64
CA ASP A 328 36.33 5.12 -14.41
C ASP A 328 35.11 5.91 -13.87
N GLY A 329 33.94 5.26 -13.80
CA GLY A 329 32.70 5.82 -13.30
C GLY A 329 31.83 6.48 -14.35
N GLU A 330 32.21 6.44 -15.62
CA GLU A 330 31.41 6.85 -16.76
C GLU A 330 30.92 5.61 -17.54
N LEU A 331 29.69 5.66 -18.03
CA LEU A 331 29.17 4.59 -18.89
C LEU A 331 29.58 4.85 -20.34
N ASP A 332 30.14 3.86 -21.02
CA ASP A 332 30.35 3.83 -22.47
C ASP A 332 31.20 5.02 -23.02
N ASN A 333 32.15 5.57 -22.23
CA ASN A 333 32.93 6.77 -22.59
C ASN A 333 34.18 6.50 -23.46
N GLY A 334 34.55 5.23 -23.63
CA GLY A 334 35.64 4.74 -24.46
C GLY A 334 35.13 4.06 -25.73
N ALA A 335 35.48 4.60 -26.90
CA ALA A 335 35.27 3.95 -28.20
C ALA A 335 33.87 3.39 -28.53
N CYS A 336 32.79 3.97 -27.98
CA CYS A 336 31.51 3.92 -28.67
C CYS A 336 31.58 4.81 -29.91
N VAL A 337 31.79 4.19 -31.07
CA VAL A 337 31.60 4.89 -32.35
C VAL A 337 30.17 5.41 -32.35
N ALA A 338 30.05 6.73 -32.19
CA ALA A 338 28.79 7.44 -32.14
C ALA A 338 27.87 6.96 -33.27
N SER A 339 26.92 6.09 -32.94
CA SER A 339 25.70 6.01 -33.71
C SER A 339 24.95 7.30 -33.34
N PRO A 340 24.66 8.19 -34.29
CA PRO A 340 24.20 9.53 -33.96
C PRO A 340 22.80 9.45 -33.36
N CYS A 341 22.72 9.52 -32.03
CA CYS A 341 21.51 9.85 -31.29
C CYS A 341 21.16 11.32 -31.54
N GLY A 342 20.67 11.61 -32.74
CA GLY A 342 20.02 12.88 -33.08
C GLY A 342 18.51 12.70 -32.98
N GLY A 343 17.90 13.18 -31.88
CA GLY A 343 16.45 13.41 -31.85
C GLY A 343 15.60 12.46 -31.00
N GLY A 344 16.06 12.06 -29.81
CA GLY A 344 15.13 11.68 -28.73
C GLY A 344 14.39 10.34 -28.86
N GLU A 345 14.83 9.39 -29.69
CA GLU A 345 14.32 8.02 -29.69
C GLU A 345 15.48 7.01 -29.81
N CYS A 346 15.62 6.12 -28.83
CA CYS A 346 16.55 5.00 -28.90
C CYS A 346 15.98 3.93 -29.85
N GLY A 347 16.44 3.93 -31.10
CA GLY A 347 16.13 2.88 -32.06
C GLY A 347 16.85 1.59 -31.71
N GLY A 348 16.13 0.62 -31.14
CA GLY A 348 16.62 -0.73 -30.93
C GLY A 348 17.03 -1.38 -32.26
N SER A 349 18.28 -1.81 -32.37
CA SER A 349 18.67 -2.84 -33.33
C SER A 349 19.46 -3.91 -32.59
N ALA A 350 18.95 -5.13 -32.71
CA ALA A 350 19.30 -6.29 -31.93
C ALA A 350 20.76 -6.73 -32.11
N GLY A 351 21.46 -6.91 -30.98
CA GLY A 351 22.48 -7.92 -30.79
C GLY A 351 22.01 -8.82 -29.64
N SER A 352 21.77 -10.09 -29.92
CA SER A 352 21.15 -11.05 -29.01
C SER A 352 21.90 -11.17 -27.68
N ALA A 353 21.24 -10.79 -26.57
CA ALA A 353 21.70 -11.10 -25.22
C ALA A 353 21.19 -12.50 -24.80
N PRO A 354 22.03 -13.38 -24.23
CA PRO A 354 21.54 -14.50 -23.44
C PRO A 354 21.04 -13.99 -22.08
N SER A 355 19.86 -14.47 -21.70
CA SER A 355 19.15 -14.11 -20.45
C SER A 355 19.90 -14.58 -19.20
N ALA A 356 19.98 -13.72 -18.19
CA ALA A 356 20.24 -14.08 -16.79
C ALA A 356 19.10 -13.52 -15.91
N PRO A 357 18.66 -14.23 -14.85
CA PRO A 357 17.37 -14.01 -14.21
C PRO A 357 17.38 -12.81 -13.25
N SER A 358 16.30 -12.02 -13.31
CA SER A 358 15.95 -11.05 -12.28
C SER A 358 15.20 -11.75 -11.15
N ALA A 359 15.67 -11.57 -9.91
CA ALA A 359 14.85 -11.68 -8.71
C ALA A 359 14.10 -10.34 -8.51
N ALA A 360 12.85 -10.47 -8.07
CA ALA A 360 11.82 -9.44 -8.03
C ALA A 360 11.95 -8.46 -6.84
N GLY A 361 11.32 -7.28 -6.99
CA GLY A 361 11.08 -6.32 -5.91
C GLY A 361 10.27 -5.12 -6.38
N SER A 362 8.94 -5.25 -6.28
CA SER A 362 7.84 -4.31 -6.59
C SER A 362 8.04 -2.89 -6.01
N SER A 363 7.72 -1.79 -6.70
CA SER A 363 6.34 -1.24 -6.73
C SER A 363 6.19 -0.13 -7.77
N GLY A 364 5.06 -0.17 -8.48
CA GLY A 364 4.69 0.74 -9.55
C GLY A 364 3.76 1.87 -9.11
N ALA A 365 3.86 2.99 -9.82
CA ALA A 365 2.84 4.01 -9.90
C ALA A 365 2.63 4.38 -11.37
N GLU A 366 1.38 4.30 -11.84
CA GLU A 366 0.91 4.99 -13.05
C GLU A 366 -0.20 5.97 -12.66
N PRO A 367 -0.42 7.01 -13.48
CA PRO A 367 -1.77 7.19 -14.00
C PRO A 367 -1.83 7.59 -15.50
N LEU A 368 -2.68 6.86 -16.25
CA LEU A 368 -3.75 7.25 -17.21
C LEU A 368 -3.82 8.69 -17.80
N PRO A 369 -4.60 9.00 -18.87
CA PRO A 369 -5.20 8.16 -19.95
C PRO A 369 -5.22 8.83 -21.37
N ALA A 370 -5.85 8.15 -22.34
CA ALA A 370 -6.97 8.64 -23.19
C ALA A 370 -6.80 8.51 -24.72
N GLY A 371 -7.86 7.99 -25.36
CA GLY A 371 -8.23 8.32 -26.74
C GLY A 371 -8.39 7.12 -27.67
N GLY A 372 -9.63 6.65 -27.86
CA GLY A 372 -9.95 5.58 -28.80
C GLY A 372 -10.05 6.01 -30.27
N ALA A 373 -9.87 5.04 -31.17
CA ALA A 373 -10.66 4.86 -32.39
C ALA A 373 -10.39 3.47 -33.01
N SER A 374 -11.49 2.80 -33.40
CA SER A 374 -11.67 1.72 -34.39
C SER A 374 -10.51 1.44 -35.37
N SER A 375 -10.26 0.22 -35.87
CA SER A 375 -11.13 -0.95 -36.10
C SER A 375 -10.27 -2.16 -36.55
N HIS A 376 -10.66 -3.37 -36.09
CA HIS A 376 -10.74 -4.69 -36.79
C HIS A 376 -9.72 -4.99 -37.92
N GLU A 377 -9.08 -6.15 -38.09
CA GLU A 377 -9.07 -7.49 -37.47
C GLU A 377 -7.81 -8.24 -38.03
N PRO A 378 -7.42 -9.42 -37.49
CA PRO A 378 -6.13 -10.10 -37.67
C PRO A 378 -6.19 -11.18 -38.80
N PRO A 379 -5.13 -11.97 -39.11
CA PRO A 379 -4.60 -13.10 -38.31
C PRO A 379 -3.03 -13.16 -38.40
N SER A 380 -2.23 -13.98 -37.71
CA SER A 380 -2.29 -15.41 -37.37
C SER A 380 -1.13 -15.77 -36.41
N SER A 381 -1.41 -16.44 -35.30
CA SER A 381 -0.43 -17.14 -34.44
C SER A 381 -0.08 -18.53 -35.05
N PRO A 382 1.03 -19.22 -34.69
CA PRO A 382 1.20 -19.82 -33.36
C PRO A 382 2.63 -19.79 -32.79
N GLY A 383 2.73 -19.88 -31.46
CA GLY A 383 3.99 -19.93 -30.71
C GLY A 383 4.68 -21.30 -30.73
N CYS A 384 5.83 -21.38 -30.06
CA CYS A 384 6.41 -22.64 -29.59
C CYS A 384 7.17 -22.45 -28.28
N SER A 385 6.81 -23.32 -27.34
CA SER A 385 7.41 -23.68 -26.05
C SER A 385 8.86 -24.19 -26.15
N LEU A 386 9.65 -23.97 -25.09
CA LEU A 386 10.95 -24.60 -24.89
C LEU A 386 10.80 -25.98 -24.22
N ALA A 387 11.47 -26.98 -24.79
CA ALA A 387 11.58 -28.34 -24.27
C ALA A 387 12.97 -28.54 -23.63
N SER A 388 12.97 -29.12 -22.42
CA SER A 388 14.16 -29.57 -21.69
C SER A 388 14.77 -30.82 -22.32
N GLN A 389 16.09 -30.85 -22.49
CA GLN A 389 16.83 -32.05 -22.90
C GLN A 389 17.41 -32.75 -21.68
N HIS A 390 16.93 -33.96 -21.39
CA HIS A 390 17.72 -34.98 -20.70
C HIS A 390 17.79 -36.22 -21.59
N ALA A 391 19.02 -36.60 -21.94
CA ALA A 391 19.34 -37.81 -22.67
C ALA A 391 19.14 -39.04 -21.76
N GLY A 392 18.35 -40.01 -22.22
CA GLY A 392 18.11 -41.28 -21.53
C GLY A 392 17.96 -42.41 -22.55
N TRP A 393 18.71 -43.48 -22.31
CA TRP A 393 18.95 -44.63 -23.17
C TRP A 393 17.70 -45.43 -23.60
N ALA A 394 17.81 -46.02 -24.79
CA ALA A 394 16.83 -46.93 -25.38
C ALA A 394 16.82 -48.31 -24.71
N GLY A 395 15.61 -48.82 -24.45
CA GLY A 395 15.36 -50.22 -24.08
C GLY A 395 13.89 -50.56 -24.31
N GLY A 396 13.58 -51.22 -25.42
CA GLY A 396 12.22 -51.63 -25.77
C GLY A 396 11.73 -52.81 -24.94
N LEU A 397 10.43 -52.85 -24.66
CA LEU A 397 9.74 -54.08 -24.30
C LEU A 397 8.30 -54.07 -24.86
N ALA A 398 7.96 -55.14 -25.56
CA ALA A 398 6.66 -55.39 -26.17
C ALA A 398 5.60 -55.75 -25.13
N VAL A 399 4.37 -55.25 -25.32
CA VAL A 399 3.18 -55.70 -24.57
C VAL A 399 2.43 -56.72 -25.42
N VAL A 400 2.37 -57.95 -24.91
CA VAL A 400 1.46 -59.01 -25.37
C VAL A 400 0.18 -58.91 -24.54
N LEU A 401 -0.94 -58.76 -25.25
CA LEU A 401 -2.30 -58.92 -24.70
C LEU A 401 -2.58 -60.40 -24.45
N ALA A 402 -2.98 -60.75 -23.23
CA ALA A 402 -3.65 -62.01 -22.94
C ALA A 402 -4.84 -61.77 -22.00
N SER A 403 -6.01 -62.09 -22.53
CA SER A 403 -7.30 -62.19 -21.83
C SER A 403 -7.39 -63.49 -21.03
N LEU A 404 -8.23 -63.48 -19.99
CA LEU A 404 -8.96 -64.57 -19.29
C LEU A 404 -8.96 -64.19 -17.79
N GLY A 405 -10.05 -64.22 -17.02
CA GLY A 405 -11.24 -65.04 -17.07
C GLY A 405 -11.58 -65.38 -15.61
N LEU A 406 -12.86 -65.23 -15.26
CA LEU A 406 -13.47 -65.40 -13.94
C LEU A 406 -12.88 -66.52 -13.05
N LEU A 407 -12.84 -66.32 -11.73
CA LEU A 407 -13.50 -67.23 -10.79
C LEU A 407 -13.74 -66.65 -9.38
N ARG A 408 -14.99 -66.84 -8.94
CA ARG A 408 -15.59 -66.53 -7.64
C ARG A 408 -15.18 -67.54 -6.55
N ARG A 409 -15.25 -67.03 -5.30
CA ARG A 409 -15.77 -67.64 -4.05
C ARG A 409 -14.90 -68.60 -3.21
N LYS A 410 -14.69 -68.20 -1.95
CA LYS A 410 -15.11 -68.79 -0.64
C LYS A 410 -14.10 -68.31 0.42
N ARG A 411 -14.44 -67.79 1.60
CA ARG A 411 -15.65 -67.77 2.43
C ARG A 411 -15.78 -66.41 3.10
#